data_AF-A0A7S4ZUG6-F1
#
_entry.id   AF-A0A7S4ZUG6-F1
#
_cell.length_a   1.000
_cell.length_b   1.000
_cell.length_c   1.000
_cell.angle_alpha   90.00
_cell.angle_beta   90.00
_cell.angle_gamma   90.00
#
_symmetry.space_group_name_H-M   'P 1'
#
loop_
_entity.id
_entity.type
_entity.pdbx_description
1 polymer ?
#
loop_
_entity_poly.entity_id
_entity_poly.type
_entity_poly.pdbx_seq_one_letter_code
_entity_poly.pdbx_strand_id
1 'polypeptide(L)'
;MTVPTWQVRDLRRILRVSELRQHLRQARTDFRSTLSQFVYFNRSVVNPNAYDDEYLLSDQRLTYVYVDEVTAQLCGLNRLLPSNSPAFGTVATAMPPWLLDPQEMNAILQQSCGQGGFVNYHHGPSTNSFFLAILMSQLFIRIRTVTCH
;
A
#
# COMPACT_ATOMS: atom_id res chain seq x y z
N MET A 1 -2.87 20.80 -0.99
CA MET A 1 -2.38 20.79 0.41
C MET A 1 -1.15 19.89 0.50
N THR A 2 -0.51 19.77 1.66
CA THR A 2 0.61 18.85 1.90
C THR A 2 0.12 17.53 2.51
N VAL A 3 0.88 16.43 2.35
CA VAL A 3 0.49 15.09 2.85
C VAL A 3 0.09 15.03 4.33
N PRO A 4 0.70 15.81 5.27
CA PRO A 4 0.27 15.82 6.66
C PRO A 4 -1.20 16.19 6.89
N THR A 5 -1.86 16.90 5.97
CA THR A 5 -3.29 17.23 6.09
C THR A 5 -4.19 16.03 5.77
N TRP A 6 -3.68 15.00 5.11
CA TRP A 6 -4.43 13.79 4.79
C TRP A 6 -4.53 12.89 6.02
N GLN A 7 -5.77 12.65 6.47
CA GLN A 7 -6.05 11.66 7.51
C GLN A 7 -6.27 10.31 6.86
N VAL A 8 -5.39 9.34 7.19
CA VAL A 8 -5.53 7.96 6.73
C VAL A 8 -6.91 7.43 7.12
N ARG A 9 -7.59 6.79 6.17
CA ARG A 9 -8.90 6.18 6.42
C ARG A 9 -8.68 4.81 7.07
N ASP A 10 -8.88 4.73 8.38
CA ASP A 10 -8.90 3.44 9.09
C ASP A 10 -10.21 2.73 8.78
N LEU A 11 -10.12 1.70 7.92
CA LEU A 11 -11.27 0.92 7.45
C LEU A 11 -11.30 -0.49 8.06
N ARG A 12 -10.53 -0.77 9.12
CA ARG A 12 -10.42 -2.11 9.72
C ARG A 12 -11.75 -2.68 10.22
N ARG A 13 -12.72 -1.80 10.55
CA ARG A 13 -14.07 -2.19 11.00
C ARG A 13 -15.09 -2.33 9.87
N ILE A 14 -14.71 -2.02 8.62
CA ILE A 14 -15.57 -2.14 7.44
C ILE A 14 -15.31 -3.51 6.79
N LEU A 15 -16.04 -4.53 7.25
CA LEU A 15 -15.80 -5.93 6.88
C LEU A 15 -16.61 -6.39 5.66
N ARG A 16 -17.68 -5.68 5.30
CA ARG A 16 -18.50 -6.01 4.13
C ARG A 16 -17.82 -5.52 2.86
N VAL A 17 -17.58 -6.43 1.92
CA VAL A 17 -16.85 -6.13 0.66
C VAL A 17 -17.46 -4.96 -0.11
N SER A 18 -18.79 -4.89 -0.22
CA SER A 18 -19.47 -3.80 -0.93
C SER A 18 -19.21 -2.43 -0.30
N GLU A 19 -19.24 -2.35 1.04
CA GLU A 19 -18.99 -1.12 1.79
C GLU A 19 -17.51 -0.76 1.69
N LEU A 20 -16.61 -1.71 1.89
CA LEU A 20 -15.17 -1.49 1.81
C LEU A 20 -14.76 -0.94 0.43
N ARG A 21 -15.35 -1.47 -0.65
CA ARG A 21 -15.15 -0.98 -2.02
C ARG A 21 -15.57 0.48 -2.20
N GLN A 22 -16.71 0.87 -1.63
CA GLN A 22 -17.20 2.24 -1.69
C GLN A 22 -16.27 3.18 -0.91
N HIS A 23 -15.90 2.80 0.31
CA HIS A 23 -14.98 3.58 1.15
C HIS A 23 -13.59 3.75 0.51
N LEU A 24 -13.03 2.70 -0.08
CA LEU A 24 -11.75 2.79 -0.80
C LEU A 24 -11.84 3.69 -2.04
N ARG A 25 -12.94 3.60 -2.80
CA ARG A 25 -13.17 4.48 -3.95
C ARG A 25 -13.25 5.94 -3.51
N GLN A 26 -14.00 6.23 -2.45
CA GLN A 26 -14.12 7.59 -1.92
C GLN A 26 -12.79 8.11 -1.37
N ALA A 27 -12.07 7.29 -0.61
CA ALA A 27 -10.75 7.64 -0.07
C ALA A 27 -9.77 8.05 -1.17
N ARG A 28 -9.76 7.31 -2.30
CA ARG A 28 -8.94 7.66 -3.47
C ARG A 28 -9.33 9.02 -4.05
N THR A 29 -10.62 9.26 -4.24
CA THR A 29 -11.14 10.50 -4.81
C THR A 29 -10.81 11.70 -3.91
N ASP A 30 -11.02 11.57 -2.59
CA ASP A 30 -10.69 12.61 -1.62
C ASP A 30 -9.20 12.92 -1.62
N PHE A 31 -8.34 11.88 -1.63
CA PHE A 31 -6.89 12.04 -1.65
C PHE A 31 -6.44 12.86 -2.87
N ARG A 32 -6.87 12.45 -4.07
CA ARG A 32 -6.58 13.14 -5.32
C ARG A 32 -7.06 14.60 -5.30
N SER A 33 -8.30 14.82 -4.86
CA SER A 33 -8.92 16.15 -4.81
C SER A 33 -8.13 17.10 -3.89
N THR A 34 -7.64 16.59 -2.77
CA THR A 34 -6.96 17.35 -1.72
C THR A 34 -5.49 17.64 -2.04
N LEU A 35 -4.81 16.67 -2.66
CA LEU A 35 -3.34 16.65 -2.80
C LEU A 35 -2.82 16.83 -4.22
N SER A 36 -3.70 16.91 -5.22
CA SER A 36 -3.39 17.04 -6.65
C SER A 36 -2.88 15.75 -7.33
N GLN A 37 -2.59 15.86 -8.63
CA GLN A 37 -2.14 14.75 -9.49
C GLN A 37 -0.75 14.24 -9.13
N PHE A 38 0.17 15.14 -8.77
CA PHE A 38 1.55 14.84 -8.42
C PHE A 38 1.78 15.19 -6.95
N VAL A 39 2.14 14.20 -6.14
CA VAL A 39 2.24 14.39 -4.68
C VAL A 39 3.63 14.05 -4.20
N TYR A 40 4.44 15.07 -3.93
CA TYR A 40 5.68 14.92 -3.17
C TYR A 40 5.38 14.86 -1.68
N PHE A 41 6.11 14.01 -0.94
CA PHE A 41 5.76 13.72 0.44
C PHE A 41 6.95 13.64 1.39
N ASN A 42 8.12 13.19 0.93
CA ASN A 42 9.30 13.05 1.77
C ASN A 42 10.27 14.24 1.59
N ARG A 43 10.89 14.69 2.69
CA ARG A 43 11.85 15.81 2.65
C ARG A 43 13.21 15.32 2.21
N SER A 44 13.89 16.12 1.40
CA SER A 44 15.25 15.81 0.97
C SER A 44 16.22 15.88 2.16
N VAL A 45 17.07 14.87 2.30
CA VAL A 45 18.17 14.87 3.28
C VAL A 45 19.28 15.86 2.88
N VAL A 46 19.40 16.19 1.59
CA VAL A 46 20.37 17.17 1.07
C VAL A 46 19.91 18.60 1.34
N ASN A 47 18.61 18.89 1.15
CA ASN A 47 18.00 20.16 1.50
C ASN A 47 16.67 19.92 2.24
N PRO A 48 16.63 20.03 3.58
CA PRO A 48 15.45 19.73 4.39
C PRO A 48 14.20 20.57 4.08
N ASN A 49 14.37 21.71 3.41
CA ASN A 49 13.26 22.58 3.00
C ASN A 49 12.62 22.16 1.67
N ALA A 50 13.32 21.33 0.88
CA ALA A 50 12.83 20.76 -0.37
C ALA A 50 12.23 19.37 -0.15
N TYR A 51 11.42 18.93 -1.11
CA TYR A 51 11.07 17.51 -1.23
C TYR A 51 12.22 16.74 -1.88
N ASP A 52 12.29 15.43 -1.64
CA ASP A 52 13.13 14.55 -2.44
C ASP A 52 12.49 14.27 -3.81
N ASP A 53 13.12 13.39 -4.59
CA ASP A 53 12.71 13.14 -5.97
C ASP A 53 11.49 12.21 -6.06
N GLU A 54 11.02 11.61 -4.97
CA GLU A 54 9.89 10.67 -4.97
C GLU A 54 8.55 11.40 -4.98
N TYR A 55 7.67 11.03 -5.92
CA TYR A 55 6.32 11.58 -6.02
C TYR A 55 5.28 10.52 -6.38
N LEU A 56 4.08 10.66 -5.80
CA LEU A 56 2.94 9.81 -6.14
C LEU A 56 2.27 10.31 -7.42
N LEU A 57 1.88 9.37 -8.27
CA LEU A 57 0.95 9.61 -9.38
C LEU A 57 -0.46 9.33 -8.87
N SER A 58 -1.31 10.33 -8.63
CA SER A 58 -2.63 10.09 -8.02
C SER A 58 -3.75 9.76 -9.03
N ASP A 59 -3.49 9.97 -10.33
CA ASP A 59 -4.37 9.57 -11.46
C ASP A 59 -4.26 8.09 -11.81
N GLN A 60 -4.22 7.23 -10.80
CA GLN A 60 -4.23 5.77 -10.96
C GLN A 60 -5.21 5.11 -9.99
N ARG A 61 -5.36 3.79 -10.13
CA ARG A 61 -6.13 2.97 -9.19
C ARG A 61 -5.28 2.66 -7.96
N LEU A 62 -5.93 2.40 -6.84
CA LEU A 62 -5.25 1.91 -5.63
C LEU A 62 -4.60 0.55 -5.91
N THR A 63 -3.41 0.35 -5.36
CA THR A 63 -2.76 -0.94 -5.18
C THR A 63 -2.64 -1.24 -3.70
N TYR A 64 -2.32 -2.49 -3.36
CA TYR A 64 -2.38 -3.01 -2.00
C TYR A 64 -1.05 -3.63 -1.61
N VAL A 65 -0.53 -3.24 -0.46
CA VAL A 65 0.56 -3.91 0.25
C VAL A 65 -0.07 -4.66 1.42
N TYR A 66 -0.01 -5.99 1.40
CA TYR A 66 -0.59 -6.81 2.45
C TYR A 66 0.34 -6.92 3.65
N VAL A 67 -0.22 -6.92 4.85
CA VAL A 67 0.53 -6.86 6.12
C VAL A 67 -0.25 -7.57 7.23
N ASP A 68 0.36 -7.76 8.40
CA ASP A 68 -0.36 -8.11 9.64
C ASP A 68 -0.99 -6.86 10.29
N GLU A 69 -1.83 -7.05 11.31
CA GLU A 69 -2.54 -5.95 11.98
C GLU A 69 -1.61 -4.94 12.66
N VAL A 70 -0.56 -5.43 13.32
CA VAL A 70 0.37 -4.58 14.08
C VAL A 70 1.11 -3.67 13.11
N THR A 71 1.60 -4.24 12.02
CA THR A 71 2.22 -3.48 10.93
C THR A 71 1.23 -2.52 10.28
N ALA A 72 -0.02 -2.93 10.03
CA ALA A 72 -1.05 -2.05 9.46
C ALA A 72 -1.29 -0.81 10.34
N GLN A 73 -1.39 -1.01 11.65
CA GLN A 73 -1.59 0.07 12.61
C GLN A 73 -0.39 1.01 12.67
N LEU A 74 0.83 0.46 12.78
CA LEU A 74 2.07 1.24 12.81
C LEU A 74 2.21 2.08 11.52
N CYS A 75 2.07 1.44 10.36
CA CYS A 75 2.23 2.11 9.07
C CYS A 75 1.12 3.13 8.81
N GLY A 76 -0.14 2.81 9.13
CA GLY A 76 -1.28 3.69 8.93
C GLY A 76 -1.22 4.96 9.80
N LEU A 77 -0.87 4.82 11.09
CA LEU A 77 -0.78 5.97 12.00
C LEU A 77 0.44 6.85 11.74
N ASN A 78 1.55 6.26 11.31
CA ASN A 78 2.83 6.96 11.14
C ASN A 78 3.16 7.31 9.68
N ARG A 79 2.27 7.00 8.72
CA ARG A 79 2.49 7.20 7.28
C ARG A 79 3.78 6.54 6.79
N LEU A 80 3.97 5.27 7.17
CA LEU A 80 5.11 4.46 6.77
C LEU A 80 4.69 3.41 5.73
N LEU A 81 5.67 2.93 4.96
CA LEU A 81 5.48 1.80 4.05
C LEU A 81 6.58 0.76 4.34
N PRO A 82 6.23 -0.49 4.68
CA PRO A 82 7.23 -1.49 5.03
C PRO A 82 7.81 -2.15 3.78
N SER A 83 9.09 -2.52 3.83
CA SER A 83 9.62 -3.49 2.88
C SER A 83 9.01 -4.86 3.15
N ASN A 84 8.70 -5.60 2.10
CA ASN A 84 8.16 -6.96 2.18
C ASN A 84 8.98 -7.97 1.35
N SER A 85 10.16 -7.54 0.91
CA SER A 85 11.15 -8.29 0.13
C SER A 85 12.55 -7.80 0.54
N PRO A 86 13.64 -8.57 0.34
CA PRO A 86 15.00 -8.11 0.64
C PRO A 86 15.41 -6.88 -0.17
N ALA A 87 16.54 -6.28 0.20
CA ALA A 87 17.08 -5.06 -0.44
C ALA A 87 16.09 -3.87 -0.42
N PHE A 88 15.34 -3.74 0.67
CA PHE A 88 14.35 -2.67 0.89
C PHE A 88 13.18 -2.66 -0.12
N GLY A 89 12.96 -3.78 -0.81
CA GLY A 89 11.89 -3.90 -1.79
C GLY A 89 10.50 -3.88 -1.15
N THR A 90 9.58 -3.12 -1.76
CA THR A 90 8.15 -3.15 -1.45
C THR A 90 7.36 -3.60 -2.68
N VAL A 91 6.71 -4.74 -2.58
CA VAL A 91 5.85 -5.32 -3.60
C VAL A 91 4.39 -4.95 -3.28
N ALA A 92 3.73 -4.30 -4.22
CA ALA A 92 2.30 -4.00 -4.18
C ALA A 92 1.58 -4.72 -5.33
N THR A 93 0.29 -5.01 -5.15
CA THR A 93 -0.53 -5.66 -6.18
C THR A 93 -1.83 -4.91 -6.44
N ALA A 94 -2.36 -5.04 -7.66
CA ALA A 94 -3.68 -4.54 -8.01
C ALA A 94 -4.81 -5.51 -7.58
N MET A 95 -4.47 -6.72 -7.09
CA MET A 95 -5.43 -7.66 -6.52
C MET A 95 -6.02 -7.05 -5.24
N PRO A 96 -7.34 -6.79 -5.18
CA PRO A 96 -7.94 -6.24 -3.98
C PRO A 96 -8.08 -7.27 -2.85
N PRO A 97 -8.28 -6.82 -1.59
CA PRO A 97 -8.36 -7.70 -0.40
C PRO A 97 -9.46 -8.78 -0.45
N TRP A 98 -10.46 -8.61 -1.30
CA TRP A 98 -11.58 -9.55 -1.46
C TRP A 98 -11.46 -10.44 -2.70
N LEU A 99 -10.35 -10.38 -3.45
CA LEU A 99 -10.20 -11.19 -4.67
C LEU A 99 -9.94 -12.66 -4.37
N LEU A 100 -9.11 -12.93 -3.37
CA LEU A 100 -8.66 -14.26 -2.97
C LEU A 100 -8.73 -14.36 -1.45
N ASP A 101 -8.86 -15.59 -0.94
CA ASP A 101 -8.71 -15.84 0.49
C ASP A 101 -7.28 -15.48 0.95
N PRO A 102 -7.07 -15.03 2.21
CA PRO A 102 -5.74 -14.73 2.71
C PRO A 102 -4.73 -15.89 2.56
N GLN A 103 -5.16 -17.15 2.61
CA GLN A 103 -4.27 -18.30 2.38
C GLN A 103 -3.76 -18.37 0.94
N GLU A 104 -4.65 -18.19 -0.04
CA GLU A 104 -4.30 -18.19 -1.46
C GLU A 104 -3.45 -16.97 -1.82
N MET A 105 -3.82 -15.79 -1.30
CA MET A 105 -3.03 -14.58 -1.45
C MET A 105 -1.62 -14.77 -0.90
N ASN A 106 -1.47 -15.39 0.28
CA ASN A 106 -0.17 -15.66 0.87
C ASN A 106 0.71 -16.55 -0.02
N ALA A 107 0.14 -17.59 -0.64
CA ALA A 107 0.88 -18.46 -1.56
C ALA A 107 1.43 -17.67 -2.76
N ILE A 108 0.65 -16.74 -3.31
CA ILE A 108 1.11 -15.84 -4.38
C ILE A 108 2.20 -14.90 -3.85
N LEU A 109 2.02 -14.33 -2.66
CA LEU A 109 2.97 -13.39 -2.06
C LEU A 109 4.33 -14.05 -1.77
N GLN A 110 4.34 -15.30 -1.28
CA GLN A 110 5.57 -16.08 -1.06
C GLN A 110 6.37 -16.33 -2.35
N GLN A 111 5.69 -16.54 -3.48
CA GLN A 111 6.35 -16.66 -4.78
C GLN A 111 6.83 -15.31 -5.34
N SER A 112 6.23 -14.20 -4.89
CA SER A 112 6.50 -12.86 -5.42
C SER A 112 7.57 -12.12 -4.64
N CYS A 113 7.75 -12.46 -3.37
CA CYS A 113 8.59 -11.73 -2.43
C CYS A 113 9.60 -12.68 -1.77
N GLY A 114 10.85 -12.25 -1.68
CA GLY A 114 11.87 -12.96 -0.93
C GLY A 114 11.73 -12.77 0.58
N GLN A 115 12.57 -13.44 1.36
CA GLN A 115 12.69 -13.24 2.81
C GLN A 115 13.67 -12.10 3.13
N GLY A 116 13.53 -11.47 4.29
CA GLY A 116 14.46 -10.44 4.80
C GLY A 116 13.97 -8.99 4.72
N GLY A 117 12.75 -8.76 4.22
CA GLY A 117 12.04 -7.49 4.42
C GLY A 117 11.47 -7.37 5.84
N PHE A 118 10.90 -6.19 6.15
CA PHE A 118 10.18 -5.97 7.42
C PHE A 118 8.98 -6.92 7.56
N VAL A 119 8.18 -7.04 6.49
CA VAL A 119 7.15 -8.08 6.36
C VAL A 119 7.74 -9.28 5.65
N ASN A 120 7.48 -10.48 6.18
CA ASN A 120 7.96 -11.72 5.59
C ASN A 120 6.80 -12.73 5.43
N TYR A 121 6.25 -12.81 4.22
CA TYR A 121 5.11 -13.68 3.89
C TYR A 121 5.41 -15.18 4.05
N HIS A 122 6.69 -15.56 4.16
CA HIS A 122 7.09 -16.95 4.41
C HIS A 122 6.71 -17.45 5.81
N HIS A 123 6.30 -16.57 6.73
CA HIS A 123 5.72 -16.95 8.03
C HIS A 123 4.23 -17.35 7.97
N GLY A 124 3.58 -17.22 6.80
CA GLY A 124 2.24 -17.72 6.57
C GLY A 124 1.15 -16.64 6.57
N PRO A 125 -0.13 -17.05 6.44
CA PRO A 125 -1.25 -16.15 6.10
C PRO A 125 -1.57 -15.04 7.11
N SER A 126 -1.09 -15.17 8.35
CA SER A 126 -1.23 -14.11 9.36
C SER A 126 -0.56 -12.80 8.94
N THR A 127 0.51 -12.90 8.12
CA THR A 127 1.31 -11.76 7.64
C THR A 127 0.67 -10.95 6.52
N ASN A 128 -0.47 -11.39 5.98
CA ASN A 128 -1.22 -10.70 4.92
C ASN A 128 -2.72 -10.60 5.24
N SER A 129 -3.07 -10.67 6.52
CA SER A 129 -4.45 -10.61 7.02
C SER A 129 -5.06 -9.19 6.94
N PHE A 130 -4.21 -8.16 6.88
CA PHE A 130 -4.57 -6.76 6.71
C PHE A 130 -3.87 -6.18 5.46
N PHE A 131 -4.17 -4.92 5.14
CA PHE A 131 -3.59 -4.26 3.98
C PHE A 131 -3.41 -2.75 4.19
N LEU A 132 -2.46 -2.20 3.44
CA LEU A 132 -2.28 -0.78 3.20
C LEU A 132 -2.68 -0.50 1.75
N ALA A 133 -3.67 0.37 1.53
CA ALA A 133 -4.08 0.80 0.20
C ALA A 133 -3.32 2.08 -0.19
N ILE A 134 -2.59 2.03 -1.30
CA ILE A 134 -1.67 3.09 -1.71
C ILE A 134 -1.91 3.55 -3.15
N LEU A 135 -1.49 4.77 -3.45
CA LEU A 135 -1.19 5.23 -4.80
C LEU A 135 0.32 5.14 -4.94
N MET A 136 0.80 4.47 -5.99
CA MET A 136 2.24 4.21 -6.15
C MET A 136 3.01 5.46 -6.60
N SER A 137 4.25 5.57 -6.15
CA SER A 137 5.21 6.53 -6.70
C SER A 137 5.75 6.10 -8.06
N GLN A 138 6.49 6.99 -8.71
CA GLN A 138 7.17 6.68 -9.97
C GLN A 138 8.28 5.63 -9.84
N LEU A 139 8.68 5.26 -8.60
CA LEU A 139 9.71 4.24 -8.36
C LEU A 139 9.16 2.81 -8.44
N PHE A 140 7.84 2.63 -8.41
CA PHE A 140 7.22 1.32 -8.58
C PHE A 140 7.25 0.90 -10.05
N ILE A 141 7.91 -0.23 -10.31
CA ILE A 141 7.92 -0.87 -11.63
C ILE A 141 6.98 -2.08 -11.64
N ARG A 142 6.29 -2.30 -12.76
CA ARG A 142 5.43 -3.47 -12.95
C ARG A 142 6.29 -4.71 -13.18
N ILE A 143 6.27 -5.66 -12.24
CA ILE A 143 7.07 -6.89 -12.30
C ILE A 143 6.34 -8.11 -12.87
N ARG A 144 5.00 -8.17 -12.76
CA ARG A 144 4.21 -9.31 -13.22
C ARG A 144 2.76 -8.91 -13.51
N THR A 145 2.10 -9.71 -14.34
CA THR A 145 0.64 -9.70 -14.53
C THR A 145 0.11 -11.09 -14.23
N VAL A 146 -0.94 -11.19 -13.43
CA VAL A 146 -1.57 -12.47 -13.10
C VAL A 146 -3.02 -12.39 -13.54
N THR A 147 -3.48 -13.44 -14.24
CA THR A 147 -4.87 -13.63 -14.65
C THR A 147 -5.51 -14.64 -13.70
N CYS A 148 -6.52 -14.22 -12.96
CA CYS A 148 -7.36 -15.12 -12.15
C CYS A 148 -8.51 -15.62 -13.03
N HIS A 149 -8.69 -16.94 -13.12
CA HIS A 149 -9.79 -17.59 -13.83
C HIS A 149 -10.93 -17.94 -12.87
#